data_AF-K1T4N1-F1
#
_entry.id   AF-K1T4N1-F1
#
_cell.length_a   1.000
_cell.length_b   1.000
_cell.length_c   1.000
_cell.angle_alpha   90.00
_cell.angle_beta   90.00
_cell.angle_gamma   90.00
#
_symmetry.space_group_name_H-M   'P 1'
#
loop_
_entity.id
_entity.type
_entity.pdbx_description
1 polymer ?
#
loop_
_entity_poly.entity_id
_entity_poly.type
_entity_poly.pdbx_seq_one_letter_code
_entity_poly.pdbx_strand_id
1 'polypeptide(L)'
;MTDSLENYDPTPAARAIQEFVGENLSNWYVRLNRKRFWGGGMTEDKLAAYQTLYTCLETVALLSAPFAPFISDRIFTDLNAVSGRHTDESVHLAAFPKADGTLIDSHLEEMMSLAQKVSSMVLALRRKVSIKVRQPLMKILIPVLDRQTADCIAAVRNLIMNEVNVKQVELIEDTTGIITKRIKPN
;
A
#
# COMPACT_ATOMS: atom_id res chain seq x y z
N MET A 1 -8.73 -4.14 -14.04
CA MET A 1 -7.89 -5.14 -14.74
C MET A 1 -8.74 -6.00 -15.66
N THR A 2 -9.77 -6.69 -15.15
CA THR A 2 -10.73 -7.47 -15.97
C THR A 2 -11.26 -6.65 -17.13
N ASP A 3 -11.79 -5.45 -16.88
CA ASP A 3 -12.30 -4.54 -17.92
C ASP A 3 -11.25 -4.22 -19.00
N SER A 4 -9.98 -4.02 -18.63
CA SER A 4 -8.91 -3.72 -19.60
C SER A 4 -8.62 -4.93 -20.48
N LEU A 5 -8.58 -6.14 -19.90
CA LEU A 5 -8.38 -7.38 -20.65
C LEU A 5 -9.57 -7.72 -21.56
N GLU A 6 -10.79 -7.50 -21.09
CA GLU A 6 -12.02 -7.67 -21.90
C GLU A 6 -12.06 -6.70 -23.09
N ASN A 7 -11.49 -5.51 -22.94
CA ASN A 7 -11.35 -4.53 -24.01
C ASN A 7 -10.06 -4.70 -24.84
N TYR A 8 -9.33 -5.81 -24.68
CA TYR A 8 -8.07 -6.08 -25.37
C TYR A 8 -6.98 -5.01 -25.18
N ASP A 9 -7.00 -4.32 -24.04
CA ASP A 9 -5.95 -3.38 -23.64
C ASP A 9 -5.10 -3.97 -22.48
N PRO A 10 -4.03 -4.72 -22.80
CA PRO A 10 -3.18 -5.36 -21.80
C PRO A 10 -2.32 -4.37 -20.99
N THR A 11 -2.11 -3.15 -21.50
CA THR A 11 -1.12 -2.23 -20.91
C THR A 11 -1.56 -1.66 -19.56
N PRO A 12 -2.78 -1.12 -19.41
CA PRO A 12 -3.29 -0.67 -18.11
C PRO A 12 -3.42 -1.82 -17.11
N ALA A 13 -3.80 -3.01 -17.56
CA ALA A 13 -3.87 -4.21 -16.71
C ALA A 13 -2.51 -4.54 -16.10
N ALA A 14 -1.45 -4.64 -16.92
CA ALA A 14 -0.10 -4.91 -16.44
C ALA A 14 0.42 -3.80 -15.51
N ARG A 15 0.13 -2.52 -15.82
CA ARG A 15 0.52 -1.39 -14.98
C ARG A 15 -0.17 -1.40 -13.62
N ALA A 16 -1.45 -1.75 -13.56
CA ALA A 16 -2.18 -1.84 -12.29
C ALA A 16 -1.58 -2.92 -11.36
N ILE A 17 -1.20 -4.08 -11.92
CA ILE A 17 -0.49 -5.12 -11.15
C ILE A 17 0.86 -4.59 -10.64
N GLN A 18 1.64 -3.97 -11.52
CA GLN A 18 2.95 -3.43 -11.17
C GLN A 18 2.85 -2.37 -10.05
N GLU A 19 1.89 -1.46 -10.15
CA GLU A 19 1.64 -0.42 -9.14
C GLU A 19 1.23 -1.04 -7.80
N PHE A 20 0.30 -1.99 -7.79
CA PHE A 20 -0.10 -2.68 -6.56
C PHE A 20 1.08 -3.41 -5.90
N VAL A 21 1.81 -4.23 -6.67
CA VAL A 21 2.95 -5.01 -6.14
C VAL A 21 4.06 -4.10 -5.65
N GLY A 22 4.41 -3.06 -6.42
CA GLY A 22 5.48 -2.12 -6.08
C GLY A 22 5.13 -1.24 -4.90
N GLU A 23 4.05 -0.45 -5.03
CA GLU A 23 3.75 0.63 -4.10
C GLU A 23 2.99 0.12 -2.87
N ASN A 24 1.95 -0.69 -3.05
CA ASN A 24 1.07 -1.08 -1.93
C ASN A 24 1.60 -2.31 -1.19
N LEU A 25 2.01 -3.35 -1.92
CA LEU A 25 2.45 -4.59 -1.29
C LEU A 25 3.90 -4.50 -0.79
N SER A 26 4.86 -4.21 -1.68
CA SER A 26 6.29 -4.23 -1.34
C SER A 26 6.72 -3.02 -0.52
N ASN A 27 6.55 -1.80 -1.07
CA ASN A 27 7.05 -0.57 -0.46
C ASN A 27 6.28 -0.17 0.80
N TRP A 28 5.01 -0.54 0.90
CA TRP A 28 4.16 -0.19 2.04
C TRP A 28 3.94 -1.37 2.97
N TYR A 29 3.13 -2.36 2.57
CA TYR A 29 2.67 -3.43 3.45
C TYR A 29 3.82 -4.28 4.02
N VAL A 30 4.67 -4.87 3.17
CA VAL A 30 5.77 -5.74 3.63
C VAL A 30 6.77 -4.97 4.48
N ARG A 31 7.12 -3.74 4.08
CA ARG A 31 8.07 -2.90 4.83
C ARG A 31 7.55 -2.53 6.22
N LEU A 32 6.30 -2.10 6.34
CA LEU A 32 5.69 -1.73 7.61
C LEU A 32 5.49 -2.94 8.53
N ASN A 33 5.18 -4.12 7.97
CA ASN A 33 4.91 -5.32 8.73
C ASN A 33 6.16 -6.18 9.04
N ARG A 34 7.38 -5.74 8.70
CA ARG A 34 8.63 -6.48 9.01
C ARG A 34 8.73 -6.91 10.48
N LYS A 35 8.32 -6.05 11.41
CA LYS A 35 8.33 -6.37 12.86
C LYS A 35 7.34 -7.48 13.20
N ARG A 36 6.19 -7.55 12.52
CA ARG A 36 5.20 -8.61 12.70
C ARG A 36 5.73 -9.94 12.19
N PHE A 37 6.41 -9.95 11.03
CA PHE A 37 7.00 -11.16 10.46
C PHE A 37 8.18 -11.71 11.30
N TRP A 38 9.06 -10.81 11.76
CA TRP A 38 10.29 -11.20 12.49
C TRP A 38 10.16 -11.26 14.02
N GLY A 39 9.00 -10.91 14.57
CA GLY A 39 8.71 -11.08 15.99
C GLY A 39 8.76 -12.56 16.39
N GLY A 40 9.10 -12.83 17.66
CA GLY A 40 9.11 -14.18 18.22
C GLY A 40 7.70 -14.76 18.40
N GLY A 41 7.56 -16.08 18.29
CA GLY A 41 6.29 -16.78 18.42
C GLY A 41 5.37 -16.68 17.20
N MET A 42 4.24 -17.38 17.26
CA MET A 42 3.14 -17.28 16.29
C MET A 42 1.93 -16.69 17.03
N THR A 43 1.77 -15.37 16.96
CA THR A 43 0.63 -14.65 17.55
C THR A 43 -0.49 -14.49 16.51
N GLU A 44 -1.70 -14.14 16.96
CA GLU A 44 -2.82 -13.85 16.05
C GLU A 44 -2.49 -12.69 15.09
N ASP A 45 -1.84 -11.63 15.56
CA ASP A 45 -1.40 -10.49 14.71
C ASP A 45 -0.41 -10.93 13.62
N LYS A 46 0.53 -11.81 13.96
CA LYS A 46 1.50 -12.35 13.01
C LYS A 46 0.83 -13.28 12.00
N LEU A 47 -0.08 -14.13 12.47
CA LEU A 47 -0.88 -15.01 11.61
C LEU A 47 -1.70 -14.20 10.60
N ALA A 48 -2.41 -13.17 11.07
CA ALA A 48 -3.19 -12.28 10.21
C ALA A 48 -2.30 -11.59 9.16
N ALA A 49 -1.10 -11.13 9.56
CA ALA A 49 -0.16 -10.51 8.62
C ALA A 49 0.27 -11.48 7.50
N TYR A 50 0.48 -12.76 7.83
CA TYR A 50 0.80 -13.80 6.85
C TYR A 50 -0.38 -14.16 5.96
N GLN A 51 -1.59 -14.30 6.52
CA GLN A 51 -2.79 -14.64 5.75
C GLN A 51 -3.11 -13.57 4.69
N THR A 52 -2.99 -12.29 5.07
CA THR A 52 -3.14 -11.18 4.12
C THR A 52 -2.05 -11.21 3.06
N LEU A 53 -0.78 -11.41 3.43
CA LEU A 53 0.32 -11.48 2.46
C LEU A 53 0.14 -12.67 1.50
N TYR A 54 -0.22 -13.83 2.02
CA TYR A 54 -0.49 -15.04 1.25
C TYR A 54 -1.60 -14.77 0.22
N THR A 55 -2.73 -14.20 0.64
CA THR A 55 -3.87 -13.90 -0.23
C THR A 55 -3.49 -12.91 -1.33
N CYS A 56 -2.71 -11.88 -0.99
CA CYS A 56 -2.19 -10.93 -1.98
C CYS A 56 -1.28 -11.60 -3.00
N LEU A 57 -0.33 -12.43 -2.57
CA LEU A 57 0.61 -13.11 -3.48
C LEU A 57 -0.09 -14.13 -4.38
N GLU A 58 -1.02 -14.91 -3.82
CA GLU A 58 -1.85 -15.87 -4.57
C GLU A 58 -2.69 -15.15 -5.63
N THR A 59 -3.36 -14.06 -5.25
CA THR A 59 -4.18 -13.26 -6.18
C THR A 59 -3.32 -12.60 -7.25
N VAL A 60 -2.16 -12.04 -6.89
CA VAL A 60 -1.22 -11.45 -7.84
C VAL A 60 -0.74 -12.50 -8.83
N ALA A 61 -0.39 -13.71 -8.38
CA ALA A 61 0.03 -14.79 -9.27
C ALA A 61 -1.06 -15.15 -10.30
N LEU A 62 -2.32 -15.27 -9.85
CA LEU A 62 -3.46 -15.50 -10.74
C LEU A 62 -3.63 -14.37 -11.76
N LEU A 63 -3.55 -13.12 -11.31
CA LEU A 63 -3.70 -11.94 -12.17
C LEU A 63 -2.51 -11.79 -13.15
N SER A 64 -1.29 -12.12 -12.73
CA SER A 64 -0.09 -11.94 -13.54
C SER A 64 0.18 -13.09 -14.51
N ALA A 65 -0.54 -14.22 -14.39
CA ALA A 65 -0.35 -15.41 -15.22
C ALA A 65 -0.33 -15.12 -16.75
N PRO A 66 -1.22 -14.27 -17.31
CA PRO A 66 -1.18 -13.94 -18.74
C PRO A 66 0.04 -13.12 -19.18
N PHE A 67 0.70 -12.42 -18.26
CA PHE A 67 1.83 -11.51 -18.54
C PHE A 67 3.19 -12.13 -18.23
N ALA A 68 3.26 -12.92 -17.15
CA ALA A 68 4.50 -13.47 -16.60
C ALA A 68 4.29 -14.95 -16.23
N PRO A 69 4.06 -15.84 -17.21
CA PRO A 69 3.48 -17.16 -16.99
C PRO A 69 4.32 -18.07 -16.10
N PHE A 70 5.64 -18.10 -16.30
CA PHE A 70 6.52 -19.01 -15.55
C PHE A 70 6.67 -18.63 -14.08
N ILE A 71 6.86 -17.34 -13.79
CA ILE A 71 7.02 -16.88 -12.41
C ILE A 71 5.70 -16.92 -11.65
N SER A 72 4.59 -16.60 -12.33
CA SER A 72 3.25 -16.68 -11.74
C SER A 72 2.91 -18.11 -11.35
N ASP A 73 3.19 -19.07 -12.24
CA ASP A 73 2.96 -20.49 -11.99
C ASP A 73 3.83 -21.01 -10.84
N ARG A 74 5.10 -20.59 -10.80
CA ARG A 74 6.01 -20.95 -9.69
C ARG A 74 5.51 -20.42 -8.34
N ILE A 75 5.11 -19.14 -8.27
CA ILE A 75 4.60 -18.54 -7.03
C ILE A 75 3.32 -19.26 -6.59
N PHE A 76 2.39 -19.48 -7.51
CA PHE A 76 1.12 -20.15 -7.23
C PHE A 76 1.32 -21.57 -6.70
N THR A 77 2.15 -22.37 -7.38
CA THR A 77 2.41 -23.76 -7.00
C THR A 77 3.13 -23.86 -5.66
N ASP A 78 4.13 -23.00 -5.39
CA ASP A 78 4.83 -22.97 -4.10
C ASP A 78 3.88 -22.59 -2.95
N LEU A 79 2.97 -21.64 -3.16
CA LEU A 79 1.96 -21.25 -2.17
C LEU A 79 0.92 -22.37 -1.95
N ASN A 80 0.42 -22.95 -3.04
CA ASN A 80 -0.59 -23.99 -2.99
C ASN A 80 -0.07 -25.30 -2.39
N ALA A 81 1.22 -25.62 -2.56
CA ALA A 81 1.86 -26.77 -1.92
C ALA A 81 1.80 -26.71 -0.38
N VAL A 82 1.72 -25.51 0.20
CA VAL A 82 1.59 -25.31 1.65
C VAL A 82 0.12 -25.28 2.08
N SER A 83 -0.74 -24.64 1.30
CA SER A 83 -2.12 -24.34 1.71
C SER A 83 -3.15 -25.38 1.28
N GLY A 84 -2.91 -26.08 0.16
CA GLY A 84 -3.84 -27.00 -0.47
C GLY A 84 -5.18 -26.37 -0.89
N ARG A 85 -5.23 -25.04 -1.06
CA ARG A 85 -6.48 -24.30 -1.34
C ARG A 85 -7.01 -24.53 -2.75
N HIS A 86 -6.14 -24.84 -3.70
CA HIS A 86 -6.46 -25.09 -5.09
C HIS A 86 -6.22 -26.55 -5.44
N THR A 87 -7.14 -27.14 -6.19
CA THR A 87 -6.96 -28.48 -6.77
C THR A 87 -6.12 -28.46 -8.04
N ASP A 88 -5.98 -27.30 -8.67
CA ASP A 88 -5.28 -27.12 -9.93
C ASP A 88 -3.75 -27.25 -9.74
N GLU A 89 -3.11 -27.98 -10.65
CA GLU A 89 -1.65 -28.20 -10.63
C GLU A 89 -0.86 -26.96 -11.11
N SER A 90 -1.52 -26.03 -11.79
CA SER A 90 -0.92 -24.85 -12.40
C SER A 90 -1.84 -23.64 -12.32
N VAL A 91 -1.27 -22.45 -12.20
CA VAL A 91 -2.01 -21.18 -12.22
C VAL A 91 -2.80 -21.00 -13.51
N HIS A 92 -2.34 -21.59 -14.62
CA HIS A 92 -2.94 -21.48 -15.95
C HIS A 92 -4.22 -22.31 -16.11
N LEU A 93 -4.47 -23.23 -15.17
CA LEU A 93 -5.70 -24.02 -15.09
C LEU A 93 -6.69 -23.46 -14.06
N ALA A 94 -6.21 -22.60 -13.17
CA ALA A 94 -7.03 -21.99 -12.14
C ALA A 94 -7.99 -20.94 -12.72
N ALA A 95 -9.15 -20.80 -12.07
CA ALA A 95 -10.12 -19.79 -12.43
C ALA A 95 -9.57 -18.37 -12.22
N PHE A 96 -9.85 -17.47 -13.16
CA PHE A 96 -9.51 -16.06 -13.01
C PHE A 96 -10.22 -15.47 -11.78
N PRO A 97 -9.51 -14.71 -10.92
CA PRO A 97 -10.04 -14.27 -9.65
C PRO A 97 -11.17 -13.26 -9.84
N LYS A 98 -12.16 -13.32 -8.95
CA LYS A 98 -13.30 -12.40 -8.91
C LYS A 98 -13.19 -11.50 -7.69
N ALA A 99 -13.48 -10.22 -7.87
CA ALA A 99 -13.49 -9.27 -6.76
C ALA A 99 -14.65 -9.59 -5.81
N ASP A 100 -14.34 -9.65 -4.52
CA ASP A 100 -15.35 -9.73 -3.46
C ASP A 100 -15.65 -8.32 -2.95
N GLY A 101 -16.83 -7.81 -3.27
CA GLY A 101 -17.26 -6.47 -2.87
C GLY A 101 -17.39 -6.29 -1.35
N THR A 102 -17.48 -7.38 -0.57
CA THR A 102 -17.56 -7.31 0.90
C THR A 102 -16.23 -6.96 1.56
N LEU A 103 -15.13 -7.13 0.84
CA LEU A 103 -13.77 -6.80 1.30
C LEU A 103 -13.36 -5.37 0.91
N ILE A 104 -14.17 -4.66 0.12
CA ILE A 104 -13.89 -3.31 -0.35
C ILE A 104 -14.37 -2.30 0.71
N ASP A 105 -13.41 -1.64 1.35
CA ASP A 105 -13.67 -0.54 2.27
C ASP A 105 -13.02 0.74 1.73
N SER A 106 -13.81 1.53 1.00
CA SER A 106 -13.34 2.77 0.36
C SER A 106 -12.86 3.81 1.38
N HIS A 107 -13.40 3.80 2.61
CA HIS A 107 -12.95 4.73 3.64
C HIS A 107 -11.56 4.34 4.16
N LEU A 108 -11.32 3.04 4.38
CA LEU A 108 -10.00 2.52 4.73
C LEU A 108 -8.97 2.77 3.63
N GLU A 109 -9.35 2.56 2.37
CA GLU A 109 -8.50 2.84 1.21
C GLU A 109 -8.09 4.31 1.14
N GLU A 110 -9.05 5.23 1.32
CA GLU A 110 -8.80 6.67 1.35
C GLU A 110 -7.82 7.04 2.48
N MET A 111 -8.05 6.52 3.69
CA MET A 111 -7.17 6.73 4.83
C MET A 111 -5.73 6.25 4.56
N MET A 112 -5.56 5.06 3.99
CA MET A 112 -4.25 4.51 3.66
C MET A 112 -3.57 5.28 2.53
N SER A 113 -4.32 5.70 1.51
CA SER A 113 -3.83 6.53 0.41
C SER A 113 -3.31 7.88 0.93
N LEU A 114 -4.05 8.53 1.84
CA LEU A 114 -3.61 9.75 2.51
C LEU A 114 -2.33 9.52 3.32
N ALA A 115 -2.24 8.42 4.08
CA ALA A 115 -1.03 8.09 4.84
C ALA A 115 0.20 7.94 3.93
N GLN A 116 0.06 7.22 2.81
CA GLN A 116 1.12 7.03 1.81
C GLN A 116 1.54 8.36 1.18
N LYS A 117 0.57 9.19 0.78
CA LYS A 117 0.80 10.48 0.14
C LYS A 117 1.51 11.45 1.07
N VAL A 118 1.02 11.61 2.31
CA VAL A 118 1.64 12.47 3.32
C VAL A 118 3.07 12.02 3.61
N SER A 119 3.28 10.73 3.88
CA SER A 119 4.62 10.19 4.16
C SER A 119 5.57 10.43 2.99
N SER A 120 5.14 10.18 1.76
CA SER A 120 5.94 10.43 0.55
C SER A 120 6.31 11.90 0.39
N MET A 121 5.36 12.82 0.62
CA MET A 121 5.62 14.26 0.56
C MET A 121 6.62 14.70 1.63
N VAL A 122 6.47 14.23 2.87
CA VAL A 122 7.40 14.54 3.95
C VAL A 122 8.79 14.00 3.64
N LEU A 123 8.92 12.74 3.23
CA LEU A 123 10.21 12.15 2.85
C LEU A 123 10.87 12.90 1.68
N ALA A 124 10.08 13.31 0.69
CA ALA A 124 10.55 14.14 -0.42
C ALA A 124 11.07 15.50 0.05
N LEU A 125 10.35 16.19 0.95
CA LEU A 125 10.80 17.44 1.55
C LEU A 125 12.09 17.25 2.34
N ARG A 126 12.20 16.21 3.16
CA ARG A 126 13.40 15.88 3.93
C ARG A 126 14.61 15.68 3.01
N ARG A 127 14.44 14.98 1.90
CA ARG A 127 15.48 14.84 0.86
C ARG A 127 15.88 16.18 0.27
N LYS A 128 14.91 17.05 -0.06
CA LYS A 128 15.15 18.38 -0.64
C LYS A 128 15.99 19.28 0.28
N VAL A 129 15.80 19.17 1.60
CA VAL A 129 16.58 19.93 2.60
C VAL A 129 17.71 19.10 3.24
N SER A 130 18.06 17.95 2.67
CA SER A 130 19.16 17.08 3.12
C SER A 130 19.07 16.59 4.58
N ILE A 131 17.86 16.49 5.13
CA ILE A 131 17.62 15.91 6.47
C ILE A 131 17.48 14.40 6.36
N LYS A 132 18.30 13.65 7.09
CA LYS A 132 18.29 12.18 7.08
C LYS A 132 17.13 11.62 7.89
N VAL A 133 16.47 10.56 7.40
CA VAL A 133 15.29 9.97 8.04
C VAL A 133 15.54 9.56 9.49
N ARG A 134 16.73 9.03 9.78
CA ARG A 134 17.15 8.61 11.14
C ARG A 134 17.16 9.72 12.20
N GLN A 135 17.22 10.99 11.78
CA GLN A 135 17.14 12.11 12.72
C GLN A 135 15.66 12.32 13.07
N PRO A 136 15.22 12.18 14.32
CA PRO A 136 13.82 12.40 14.65
C PRO A 136 13.47 13.90 14.52
N LEU A 137 12.39 14.22 13.82
CA LEU A 137 11.84 15.58 13.79
C LEU A 137 10.90 15.81 14.97
N MET A 138 10.84 17.04 15.48
CA MET A 138 9.96 17.38 16.60
C MET A 138 8.49 17.39 16.16
N LYS A 139 8.17 18.13 15.09
CA LYS A 139 6.81 18.19 14.55
C LYS A 139 6.78 18.37 13.04
N ILE A 140 5.70 17.91 12.43
CA ILE A 140 5.28 18.32 11.08
C ILE A 140 3.90 18.98 11.15
N LEU A 141 3.68 19.94 10.26
CA LEU A 141 2.40 20.63 10.08
C LEU A 141 1.77 20.14 8.78
N ILE A 142 0.52 19.67 8.83
CA ILE A 142 -0.22 19.25 7.65
C ILE A 142 -1.42 20.18 7.47
N PRO A 143 -1.47 20.97 6.40
CA PRO A 143 -2.65 21.76 6.09
C PRO A 143 -3.79 20.86 5.64
N VAL A 144 -4.95 21.03 6.25
CA VAL A 144 -6.20 20.33 5.92
C VAL A 144 -7.25 21.34 5.47
N LEU A 145 -7.98 21.01 4.41
CA LEU A 145 -8.97 21.90 3.81
C LEU A 145 -10.39 21.64 4.33
N ASP A 146 -10.61 20.44 4.87
CA ASP A 146 -11.90 19.95 5.32
C ASP A 146 -11.72 19.00 6.50
N ARG A 147 -12.80 18.82 7.25
CA ARG A 147 -12.82 18.03 8.49
C ARG A 147 -12.70 16.53 8.23
N GLN A 148 -13.22 16.03 7.11
CA GLN A 148 -13.14 14.61 6.76
C GLN A 148 -11.68 14.20 6.54
N THR A 149 -10.92 14.97 5.77
CA THR A 149 -9.48 14.75 5.59
C THR A 149 -8.73 14.82 6.92
N ALA A 150 -9.12 15.74 7.81
CA ALA A 150 -8.51 15.86 9.13
C ALA A 150 -8.74 14.59 9.98
N ASP A 151 -9.96 14.06 9.99
CA ASP A 151 -10.33 12.85 10.72
C ASP A 151 -9.62 11.61 10.15
N CYS A 152 -9.55 11.47 8.82
CA CYS A 152 -8.79 10.41 8.15
C CYS A 152 -7.31 10.43 8.54
N ILE A 153 -6.66 11.61 8.48
CA ILE A 153 -5.24 11.76 8.85
C ILE A 153 -5.03 11.52 10.35
N ALA A 154 -5.99 11.91 11.19
CA ALA A 154 -5.93 11.66 12.63
C ALA A 154 -5.96 10.15 12.93
N ALA A 155 -6.80 9.37 12.25
CA ALA A 155 -6.89 7.92 12.42
C ALA A 155 -5.57 7.21 12.07
N VAL A 156 -4.86 7.68 11.03
CA VAL A 156 -3.59 7.09 10.56
C VAL A 156 -2.35 7.82 11.07
N ARG A 157 -2.51 8.75 12.03
CA ARG A 157 -1.44 9.63 12.52
C ARG A 157 -0.21 8.87 12.97
N ASN A 158 -0.40 7.81 13.77
CA ASN A 158 0.71 7.01 14.30
C ASN A 158 1.48 6.30 13.18
N LEU A 159 0.80 5.88 12.12
CA LEU A 159 1.43 5.27 10.96
C LEU A 159 2.35 6.27 10.26
N ILE A 160 1.85 7.48 9.97
CA ILE A 160 2.62 8.56 9.37
C ILE A 160 3.83 8.91 10.25
N MET A 161 3.62 9.06 11.56
CA MET A 161 4.67 9.42 12.51
C MET A 161 5.84 8.43 12.50
N ASN A 162 5.51 7.14 12.55
CA ASN A 162 6.50 6.07 12.51
C ASN A 162 7.23 6.03 11.17
N GLU A 163 6.50 6.24 10.07
CA GLU A 163 7.05 6.20 8.72
C GLU A 163 8.08 7.31 8.47
N VAL A 164 7.78 8.52 8.91
CA VAL A 164 8.62 9.70 8.64
C VAL A 164 9.55 10.04 9.80
N ASN A 165 9.53 9.28 10.90
CA ASN A 165 10.30 9.50 12.13
C ASN A 165 10.12 10.93 12.70
N VAL A 166 8.88 11.27 13.05
CA VAL A 166 8.51 12.54 13.72
C VAL A 166 7.78 12.25 15.03
N LYS A 167 8.00 13.11 16.04
CA LYS A 167 7.36 12.99 17.35
C LYS A 167 5.92 13.51 17.41
N GLN A 168 5.53 14.42 16.52
CA GLN A 168 4.20 15.01 16.52
C GLN A 168 3.74 15.37 15.09
N VAL A 169 2.46 15.14 14.83
CA VAL A 169 1.74 15.62 13.64
C VAL A 169 0.66 16.58 14.12
N GLU A 170 0.68 17.79 13.60
CA GLU A 170 -0.29 18.84 13.90
C GLU A 170 -1.01 19.22 12.61
N LEU A 171 -2.35 19.24 12.68
CA LEU A 171 -3.20 19.62 11.56
C LEU A 171 -3.49 21.11 11.66
N ILE A 172 -3.35 21.83 10.55
CA ILE A 172 -3.63 23.27 10.49
C ILE A 172 -4.76 23.52 9.50
N GLU A 173 -5.80 24.22 9.94
CA GLU A 173 -6.93 24.63 9.11
C GLU A 173 -6.65 25.99 8.44
N ASP A 174 -6.02 26.90 9.20
CA ASP A 174 -5.59 28.20 8.68
C ASP A 174 -4.12 28.17 8.27
N THR A 175 -3.86 28.43 6.98
CA THR A 175 -2.51 28.44 6.40
C THR A 175 -1.91 29.84 6.34
N THR A 176 -2.67 30.85 6.80
CA THR A 176 -2.31 32.26 6.73
C THR A 176 -1.12 32.55 7.63
N GLY A 177 0.01 32.97 7.04
CA GLY A 177 1.26 33.28 7.76
C GLY A 177 2.27 32.12 7.90
N ILE A 178 1.85 30.87 7.64
CA ILE A 178 2.71 29.68 7.76
C ILE A 178 3.18 29.18 6.38
N ILE A 179 2.39 29.40 5.33
CA ILE A 179 2.66 28.87 3.98
C ILE A 179 2.78 30.00 2.95
N THR A 180 3.94 30.11 2.31
CA THR A 180 4.12 30.99 1.15
C THR A 180 3.65 30.29 -0.12
N LYS A 181 2.40 30.51 -0.54
CA LYS A 181 1.88 29.97 -1.81
C LYS A 181 2.49 30.75 -2.98
N ARG A 182 3.39 30.13 -3.76
CA ARG A 182 3.83 30.66 -5.06
C ARG A 182 2.97 30.06 -6.16
N ILE A 183 2.10 30.87 -6.75
CA ILE A 183 1.39 30.52 -7.98
C ILE A 183 2.32 30.86 -9.15
N LYS A 184 2.64 29.87 -9.99
CA LYS A 184 3.22 30.14 -11.32
C LYS A 184 2.06 30.39 -12.29
N PRO A 185 2.01 31.53 -12.98
CA PRO A 185 1.14 31.68 -14.14
C PRO A 185 1.64 30.72 -15.24
N ASN A 186 0.73 29.96 -15.85
CA ASN A 186 0.94 29.41 -17.19
C ASN A 186 0.49 30.46 -18.21
#